data_AF-A0A939S0G1-F1
#
_entry.id   AF-A0A939S0G1-F1
#
_cell.length_a   1.000
_cell.length_b   1.000
_cell.length_c   1.000
_cell.angle_alpha   90.00
_cell.angle_beta   90.00
_cell.angle_gamma   90.00
#
_symmetry.space_group_name_H-M   'P 1'
#
loop_
_entity.id
_entity.type
_entity.pdbx_description
1 polymer ?
#
loop_
_entity_poly.entity_id
_entity_poly.type
_entity_poly.pdbx_seq_one_letter_code
_entity_poly.pdbx_strand_id
1 'polypeptide(L)'
;MADVTGPISTLPGARHSVPKGQMCDQHDDRPAVARIQGETDSMGSEMNDMCQECLDQHIAWKNSPEAAEHRKGTCEWCKNPADDLRDRRDFEEGMSGRIYRVCGACVKRENEELAAEMAEHEDTLDDPPDDDDYDFD
;
A
#
# COMPACT_ATOMS: atom_id res chain seq x y z
N MET A 1 -22.37 -2.88 -5.22
CA MET A 1 -22.01 -3.34 -3.85
C MET A 1 -20.54 -3.68 -3.93
N ALA A 2 -19.73 -2.97 -3.15
CA ALA A 2 -18.29 -3.17 -3.12
C ALA A 2 -17.97 -4.63 -2.77
N ASP A 3 -17.12 -5.24 -3.59
CA ASP A 3 -16.64 -6.61 -3.39
C ASP A 3 -15.57 -6.58 -2.27
N VAL A 4 -15.74 -7.36 -1.22
CA VAL A 4 -14.76 -7.46 -0.12
C VAL A 4 -13.79 -8.57 -0.48
N THR A 5 -12.58 -8.20 -0.91
CA THR A 5 -11.52 -9.17 -1.16
C THR A 5 -10.84 -9.55 0.16
N GLY A 6 -10.33 -10.79 0.26
CA GLY A 6 -9.61 -11.31 1.42
C GLY A 6 -8.30 -10.54 1.74
N PRO A 7 -7.38 -11.11 2.55
CA PRO A 7 -6.17 -10.40 2.97
C PRO A 7 -5.41 -9.86 1.76
N ILE A 8 -5.19 -8.54 1.74
CA ILE A 8 -4.64 -7.83 0.60
C ILE A 8 -3.33 -7.13 0.94
N SER A 9 -2.36 -7.26 0.06
CA SER A 9 -1.01 -6.70 0.23
C SER A 9 -0.84 -5.29 -0.32
N THR A 10 -1.82 -4.76 -1.06
CA THR A 10 -1.83 -3.38 -1.54
C THR A 10 -2.40 -2.41 -0.50
N LEU A 11 -2.10 -1.13 -0.67
CA LEU A 11 -2.55 -0.05 0.22
C LEU A 11 -3.85 0.63 -0.29
N PRO A 12 -4.61 1.31 0.60
CA PRO A 12 -5.72 2.16 0.21
C PRO A 12 -5.39 3.08 -0.96
N GLY A 13 -6.30 3.15 -1.93
CA GLY A 13 -6.14 3.88 -3.18
C GLY A 13 -5.39 3.12 -4.29
N ALA A 14 -4.96 1.88 -4.06
CA ALA A 14 -4.41 1.04 -5.13
C ALA A 14 -5.46 0.74 -6.21
N ARG A 15 -4.98 0.60 -7.45
CA ARG A 15 -5.81 0.26 -8.62
C ARG A 15 -5.80 -1.24 -8.85
N HIS A 16 -6.98 -1.79 -9.09
CA HIS A 16 -7.19 -3.21 -9.41
C HIS A 16 -7.91 -3.37 -10.75
N SER A 17 -7.85 -4.58 -11.31
CA SER A 17 -8.63 -4.92 -12.50
C SER A 17 -10.12 -4.94 -12.20
N VAL A 18 -10.91 -4.28 -13.04
CA VAL A 18 -12.38 -4.30 -12.94
C VAL A 18 -12.90 -5.66 -13.43
N PRO A 19 -13.74 -6.37 -12.66
CA PRO A 19 -14.39 -7.59 -13.13
C PRO A 19 -15.26 -7.33 -14.36
N LYS A 20 -15.37 -8.36 -15.21
CA LYS A 20 -16.10 -8.23 -16.46
C LYS A 20 -17.59 -7.98 -16.20
N GLY A 21 -18.12 -6.91 -16.79
CA GLY A 21 -19.55 -6.55 -16.68
C GLY A 21 -19.92 -5.86 -15.37
N GLN A 22 -18.93 -5.49 -14.56
CA GLN A 22 -19.15 -4.75 -13.32
C GLN A 22 -19.68 -3.33 -13.61
N MET A 23 -20.69 -2.92 -12.85
CA MET A 23 -21.29 -1.58 -12.92
C MET A 23 -20.68 -0.69 -11.84
N CYS A 24 -20.80 0.62 -12.02
CA CYS A 24 -20.36 1.57 -11.01
C CYS A 24 -21.20 1.43 -9.74
N ASP A 25 -20.55 1.44 -8.58
CA ASP A 25 -21.23 1.32 -7.29
C ASP A 25 -22.19 2.48 -6.99
N GLN A 26 -21.96 3.64 -7.61
CA GLN A 26 -22.74 4.85 -7.43
C GLN A 26 -23.74 5.11 -8.56
N HIS A 27 -23.54 4.45 -9.71
CA HIS A 27 -24.36 4.57 -10.92
C HIS A 27 -24.60 3.18 -11.50
N ASP A 28 -25.74 2.58 -11.16
CA ASP A 28 -26.11 1.22 -11.56
C ASP A 28 -26.32 1.06 -13.07
N ASP A 29 -26.51 2.16 -13.80
CA ASP A 29 -26.68 2.23 -15.24
C ASP A 29 -25.38 2.41 -16.04
N ARG A 30 -24.22 2.60 -15.36
CA ARG A 30 -22.93 2.87 -16.01
C ARG A 30 -21.91 1.77 -15.75
N PRO A 31 -21.17 1.29 -16.78
CA PRO A 31 -20.10 0.32 -16.57
C PRO A 31 -18.94 0.94 -15.78
N ALA A 32 -18.34 0.16 -14.89
CA ALA A 32 -17.15 0.55 -14.17
C ALA A 32 -15.93 0.50 -15.11
N VAL A 33 -15.07 1.53 -15.02
CA VAL A 33 -13.83 1.65 -15.79
C VAL A 33 -12.59 1.56 -14.91
N ALA A 34 -12.75 1.73 -13.60
CA ALA A 34 -11.70 1.57 -12.61
C ALA A 34 -12.23 0.94 -11.33
N ARG A 35 -11.40 0.10 -10.72
CA ARG A 35 -11.62 -0.44 -9.37
C ARG A 35 -10.54 0.10 -8.46
N ILE A 36 -10.94 0.85 -7.43
CA ILE A 36 -10.03 1.47 -6.47
C ILE A 36 -10.25 0.82 -5.10
N GLN A 37 -9.15 0.40 -4.47
CA GLN A 37 -9.17 -0.10 -3.10
C GLN A 37 -9.52 1.05 -2.14
N GLY A 38 -10.58 0.87 -1.35
CA GLY A 38 -11.00 1.78 -0.29
C GLY A 38 -10.25 1.51 1.01
N GLU A 39 -10.98 1.57 2.12
CA GLU A 39 -10.42 1.26 3.43
C GLU A 39 -9.91 -0.19 3.48
N THR A 40 -8.83 -0.40 4.22
CA THR A 40 -8.14 -1.69 4.32
C THR A 40 -7.79 -1.96 5.76
N ASP A 41 -8.24 -3.10 6.26
CA ASP A 41 -7.97 -3.56 7.61
C ASP A 41 -7.43 -5.00 7.59
N SER A 42 -7.29 -5.59 8.79
CA SER A 42 -6.80 -6.96 8.93
C SER A 42 -7.78 -8.03 8.41
N MET A 43 -9.04 -7.67 8.14
CA MET A 43 -10.10 -8.57 7.69
C MET A 43 -10.36 -8.49 6.18
N GLY A 44 -9.89 -7.44 5.51
CA GLY A 44 -9.95 -7.33 4.06
C GLY A 44 -9.84 -5.90 3.57
N SER A 45 -10.34 -5.68 2.36
CA SER A 45 -10.42 -4.34 1.78
C SER A 45 -11.68 -4.14 0.97
N GLU A 46 -12.20 -2.92 1.04
CA GLU A 46 -13.28 -2.47 0.16
C GLU A 46 -12.76 -2.27 -1.27
N MET A 47 -13.53 -2.72 -2.26
CA MET A 47 -13.28 -2.43 -3.68
C MET A 47 -14.38 -1.54 -4.24
N ASN A 48 -14.02 -0.30 -4.57
CA ASN A 48 -14.92 0.68 -5.16
C ASN A 48 -14.84 0.64 -6.69
N ASP A 49 -15.93 0.23 -7.35
CA ASP A 49 -16.06 0.21 -8.79
C ASP A 49 -16.62 1.54 -9.30
N MET A 50 -15.83 2.26 -10.08
CA MET A 50 -16.10 3.64 -10.49
C MET A 50 -16.29 3.73 -12.01
N CYS A 51 -17.35 4.39 -12.45
CA CYS A 51 -17.44 4.90 -13.83
C CYS A 51 -16.48 6.09 -14.00
N GLN A 52 -16.31 6.56 -15.24
CA GLN A 52 -15.35 7.63 -15.54
C GLN A 52 -15.62 8.90 -14.71
N GLU A 53 -16.88 9.31 -14.57
CA GLU A 53 -17.26 10.49 -13.78
C GLU A 53 -16.88 10.34 -12.29
N CYS A 54 -17.18 9.19 -11.68
CA CYS A 54 -16.81 8.92 -10.28
C CYS A 54 -15.29 8.88 -10.09
N LEU A 55 -14.57 8.30 -11.06
CA LEU A 55 -13.11 8.26 -11.04
C LEU A 55 -12.52 9.68 -11.11
N ASP A 56 -13.06 10.53 -12.00
CA ASP A 56 -12.61 11.91 -12.14
C ASP A 56 -12.87 12.71 -10.87
N GLN A 57 -14.04 12.52 -10.24
CA GLN A 57 -14.36 13.12 -8.94
C GLN A 57 -13.41 12.65 -7.84
N HIS A 58 -13.10 11.36 -7.78
CA HIS A 58 -12.16 10.80 -6.80
C HIS A 58 -10.75 11.37 -6.99
N ILE A 59 -10.28 11.51 -8.24
CA ILE A 59 -8.99 12.13 -8.54
C ILE A 59 -9.00 13.63 -8.18
N ALA A 60 -10.07 14.35 -8.51
CA ALA A 60 -10.22 15.76 -8.18
C ALA A 60 -10.22 15.97 -6.65
N TRP A 61 -10.93 15.13 -5.90
CA TRP A 61 -10.90 15.15 -4.44
C TRP A 61 -9.51 14.87 -3.90
N LYS A 62 -8.81 13.82 -4.37
CA LYS A 62 -7.44 13.51 -3.93
C LYS A 62 -6.45 14.66 -4.12
N ASN A 63 -6.63 15.46 -5.16
CA ASN A 63 -5.79 16.63 -5.46
C ASN A 63 -6.31 17.93 -4.83
N SER A 64 -7.42 17.88 -4.10
CA SER A 64 -8.02 19.06 -3.48
C SER A 64 -7.29 19.48 -2.19
N PRO A 65 -7.47 20.74 -1.75
CA PRO A 65 -7.00 21.19 -0.43
C PRO A 65 -7.62 20.37 0.72
N GLU A 66 -8.86 19.91 0.56
CA GLU A 66 -9.55 19.11 1.56
C GLU A 66 -8.82 17.78 1.81
N ALA A 67 -8.43 17.08 0.75
CA ALA A 67 -7.61 15.87 0.88
C ALA A 67 -6.21 16.15 1.46
N ALA A 68 -5.64 17.33 1.24
CA ALA A 68 -4.41 17.74 1.91
C ALA A 68 -4.63 17.94 3.41
N GLU A 69 -5.74 18.55 3.83
CA GLU A 69 -6.11 18.64 5.25
C GLU A 69 -6.36 17.26 5.87
N HIS A 70 -7.02 16.33 5.16
CA HIS A 70 -7.22 14.94 5.62
C HIS A 70 -5.93 14.13 5.77
N ARG A 71 -4.82 14.58 5.17
CA ARG A 71 -3.49 13.98 5.37
C ARG A 71 -2.76 14.56 6.58
N LYS A 72 -3.24 15.64 7.18
CA LYS A 72 -2.67 16.16 8.42
C LYS A 72 -3.09 15.30 9.60
N GLY A 73 -2.25 15.26 10.62
CA GLY A 73 -2.56 14.59 11.87
C GLY A 73 -1.33 14.32 12.70
N THR A 74 -1.42 13.33 13.59
CA THR A 74 -0.31 12.90 14.42
C THR A 74 0.30 11.63 13.85
N CYS A 75 1.61 11.64 13.61
CA CYS A 75 2.35 10.47 13.13
C CYS A 75 2.25 9.32 14.15
N GLU A 76 1.86 8.14 13.70
CA GLU A 76 1.69 7.00 14.61
C GLU A 76 3.01 6.43 15.13
N TRP A 77 4.15 6.69 14.49
CA TRP A 77 5.46 6.21 14.96
C TRP A 77 6.14 7.19 15.91
N CYS A 78 6.39 8.42 15.46
CA CYS A 78 7.09 9.42 16.29
C CYS A 78 6.17 10.24 17.19
N LYS A 79 4.84 10.10 17.06
CA LYS A 79 3.82 10.81 17.85
C LYS A 79 3.84 12.35 17.71
N ASN A 80 4.56 12.88 16.73
CA ASN A 80 4.60 14.31 16.41
C ASN A 80 3.54 14.69 15.37
N PRO A 81 3.05 15.95 15.38
CA PRO A 81 2.17 16.44 14.32
C PRO A 81 2.90 16.48 12.97
N ALA A 82 2.18 16.17 11.89
CA ALA A 82 2.67 16.23 10.52
C ALA A 82 1.57 16.72 9.57
N ASP A 83 1.98 17.49 8.57
CA ASP A 83 1.07 18.00 7.54
C ASP A 83 0.84 17.02 6.37
N ASP A 84 1.67 15.98 6.27
CA ASP A 84 1.59 14.94 5.23
C ASP A 84 1.84 13.56 5.86
N LEU A 85 0.77 12.91 6.30
CA LEU A 85 0.77 11.52 6.70
C LEU A 85 0.52 10.62 5.50
N ARG A 86 1.27 9.52 5.46
CA ARG A 86 1.21 8.49 4.42
C ARG A 86 0.86 7.16 5.06
N ASP A 87 0.09 6.37 4.33
CA ASP A 87 -0.25 5.02 4.75
C ASP A 87 0.97 4.12 4.55
N ARG A 88 1.38 3.43 5.61
CA ARG A 88 2.53 2.54 5.64
C ARG A 88 2.14 1.24 6.33
N ARG A 89 2.37 0.12 5.66
CA ARG A 89 2.16 -1.21 6.23
C ARG A 89 3.40 -1.64 6.98
N ASP A 90 3.17 -2.18 8.17
CA ASP A 90 4.20 -2.88 8.95
C ASP A 90 4.42 -4.27 8.35
N PHE A 91 5.66 -4.53 7.92
CA PHE A 91 6.03 -5.79 7.28
C PHE A 91 6.32 -6.89 8.30
N GLU A 92 6.62 -6.57 9.57
CA GLU A 92 6.83 -7.55 10.64
C GLU A 92 5.53 -8.25 11.04
N GLU A 93 4.39 -7.54 10.94
CA GLU A 93 3.06 -8.12 11.11
C GLU A 93 2.54 -8.88 9.86
N GLY A 94 3.39 -9.00 8.83
CA GLY A 94 3.08 -9.69 7.58
C GLY A 94 2.38 -8.82 6.54
N MET A 95 2.18 -9.37 5.33
CA MET A 95 1.72 -8.60 4.17
C MET A 95 0.26 -8.10 4.25
N SER A 96 -0.52 -8.56 5.24
CA SER A 96 -1.87 -8.08 5.57
C SER A 96 -1.94 -7.42 6.95
N GLY A 97 -0.79 -7.04 7.52
CA GLY A 97 -0.68 -6.37 8.80
C GLY A 97 -1.30 -4.98 8.82
N ARG A 98 -1.32 -4.37 10.02
CA ARG A 98 -1.91 -3.06 10.25
C ARG A 98 -1.28 -1.99 9.34
N ILE A 99 -2.11 -1.04 8.89
CA ILE A 99 -1.67 0.16 8.20
C ILE A 99 -1.57 1.31 9.20
N TYR A 100 -0.42 1.96 9.24
CA TYR A 100 -0.13 3.13 10.03
C TYR A 100 -0.14 4.39 9.16
N ARG A 101 -0.57 5.52 9.74
CA ARG A 101 -0.41 6.85 9.15
C ARG A 101 0.84 7.51 9.71
N VAL A 102 1.85 7.67 8.87
CA VAL A 102 3.21 8.05 9.29
C VAL A 102 3.74 9.22 8.49
N CYS A 103 4.58 10.04 9.11
CA CYS A 103 5.17 11.19 8.43
C CYS A 103 6.31 10.75 7.48
N GLY A 104 6.58 11.56 6.46
CA GLY A 104 7.63 11.28 5.48
C GLY A 104 9.04 11.12 6.08
N ALA A 105 9.34 11.76 7.20
CA ALA A 105 10.62 11.61 7.89
C ALA A 105 10.80 10.21 8.50
N CYS A 106 9.73 9.66 9.10
CA CYS A 106 9.71 8.32 9.64
C CYS A 106 9.85 7.26 8.54
N VAL A 107 9.11 7.43 7.42
CA VAL A 107 9.23 6.55 6.25
C VAL A 107 10.65 6.57 5.69
N LYS A 108 11.27 7.76 5.59
CA LYS A 108 12.64 7.88 5.09
C LYS A 108 13.63 7.13 5.97
N ARG A 109 13.55 7.33 7.29
CA ARG A 109 14.45 6.66 8.25
C ARG A 109 14.33 5.14 8.16
N GLU A 110 13.11 4.61 8.18
CA GLU A 110 12.89 3.16 8.06
C GLU A 110 13.46 2.61 6.74
N ASN A 111 13.24 3.30 5.61
CA ASN A 111 13.80 2.88 4.33
C ASN A 111 15.34 2.90 4.33
N GLU A 112 15.97 3.84 5.02
CA GLU A 112 17.43 3.92 5.18
C GLU A 112 17.96 2.79 6.06
N GLU A 113 17.27 2.45 7.16
CA GLU A 113 17.58 1.32 8.05
C GLU A 113 17.47 -0.01 7.29
N LEU A 114 16.37 -0.25 6.58
CA LEU A 114 16.16 -1.44 5.74
C LEU A 114 17.20 -1.56 4.63
N ALA A 115 17.55 -0.46 3.98
CA ALA A 115 18.58 -0.47 2.94
C ALA A 115 19.97 -0.80 3.51
N ALA A 116 20.28 -0.35 4.73
CA ALA A 116 21.53 -0.69 5.41
C ALA A 116 21.57 -2.18 5.78
N GLU A 117 20.50 -2.72 6.37
CA GLU A 117 20.41 -4.16 6.69
C GLU A 117 20.54 -5.03 5.43
N MET A 118 19.88 -4.63 4.33
CA MET A 118 20.01 -5.33 3.05
C MET A 118 21.45 -5.30 2.51
N ALA A 119 22.14 -4.16 2.62
CA ALA A 119 23.52 -4.03 2.17
C ALA A 119 24.49 -4.88 3.02
N GLU A 120 24.28 -4.97 4.33
CA GLU A 120 25.04 -5.86 5.22
C GLU A 120 24.85 -7.33 4.85
N HIS A 121 23.63 -7.73 4.48
CA HIS A 121 23.34 -9.10 4.03
C HIS A 121 23.89 -9.41 2.64
N GLU A 122 23.91 -8.46 1.71
CA GLU A 122 24.51 -8.62 0.38
C GLU A 122 26.02 -8.89 0.46
N ASP A 123 26.73 -8.24 1.39
CA ASP A 123 28.16 -8.43 1.64
C ASP A 123 28.50 -9.84 2.18
N THR A 124 27.50 -10.60 2.66
CA THR A 124 27.69 -11.98 3.17
C THR A 124 27.40 -13.07 2.15
N LEU A 125 26.92 -12.73 0.94
CA LEU A 125 26.58 -13.69 -0.12
C LEU A 125 27.67 -13.80 -1.20
N ASP A 126 28.75 -13.05 -1.09
CA ASP A 126 29.92 -13.10 -1.99
C ASP A 126 31.02 -14.05 -1.47
N ASP A 127 30.70 -14.94 -0.52
CA ASP A 127 31.58 -16.08 -0.21
C ASP A 127 31.37 -17.14 -1.30
N PRO A 128 32.32 -17.34 -2.22
CA PRO A 128 32.21 -18.43 -3.18
C PRO A 128 32.08 -19.74 -2.39
N PRO A 129 31.27 -20.71 -2.84
CA PRO A 129 31.33 -22.03 -2.25
C PRO A 129 32.79 -22.49 -2.33
N ASP A 130 33.38 -22.79 -1.18
CA ASP A 130 34.62 -23.56 -1.09
C ASP A 130 34.33 -24.89 -1.81
N ASP A 131 34.74 -24.93 -3.07
CA ASP A 131 34.60 -26.06 -3.99
C ASP A 131 35.83 -26.97 -3.80
N ASP A 132 36.10 -27.35 -2.55
CA ASP A 132 37.11 -28.33 -2.18
C ASP A 132 36.49 -29.59 -1.56
N ASP A 133 36.82 -30.72 -2.19
CA ASP A 133 36.69 -32.10 -1.71
C ASP A 133 35.39 -32.90 -1.94
N TYR A 134 34.89 -32.93 -3.18
CA TYR A 134 34.27 -34.17 -3.70
C TYR A 134 35.29 -35.03 -4.48
N ASP A 135 36.21 -35.67 -3.73
CA ASP A 135 36.92 -36.85 -4.24
C ASP A 135 35.93 -38.03 -4.27
N PHE A 136 35.52 -38.42 -5.47
CA PHE A 136 34.75 -39.63 -5.73
C PHE A 136 35.75 -40.78 -5.94
N ASP A 137 35.98 -41.59 -4.90
CA ASP A 137 36.60 -42.94 -5.01
C ASP A 137 35.50 -44.02 -5.06
#